data_AF-A0A1D6DUD6-F1
#
_entry.id   AF-A0A1D6DUD6-F1
#
_cell.length_a   1.000
_cell.length_b   1.000
_cell.length_c   1.000
_cell.angle_alpha   90.00
_cell.angle_beta   90.00
_cell.angle_gamma   90.00
#
_symmetry.space_group_name_H-M   'P 1'
#
loop_
_entity.id
_entity.type
_entity.pdbx_description
1 polymer ?
#
loop_
_entity_poly.entity_id
_entity_poly.type
_entity_poly.pdbx_seq_one_letter_code
_entity_poly.pdbx_strand_id
1 'polypeptide(L)'
;MGLVSHTWRRLWRSCCRKLVFTSATMFQPGNRSIKHTRTNFAMRVNSFLRQLRTHPTLNKFVIKFGLRRKHTRHVNRWIRFCSVSRARHITINFTPGVKDFFMGPANSKYIFPLNVFSGPEGSSTHVRTLHLGYVCLDTTSSDFMIFANLKKLTLHKISFLGDLQCLMLPECNSLECLSISFCSLPGLSTCQPLQRLRCVRLHYCYLKKIELEAPNLTSFDLTNQPIPFVLGGSLNVMEANIKLLAKDSPYGDNLDYIYTELPAALSHVHKLSITSGLFVYDQVLSVAEST
;
A
#
# COMPACT_ATOMS: atom_id res chain seq x y z
N MET A 1 2.33 -22.88 -40.96
CA MET A 1 2.65 -22.07 -39.74
C MET A 1 2.99 -23.00 -38.57
N GLY A 2 4.08 -23.76 -38.50
CA GLY A 2 5.49 -23.52 -38.86
C GLY A 2 6.29 -23.64 -37.55
N LEU A 3 7.11 -24.70 -37.38
CA LEU A 3 7.76 -25.17 -36.13
C LEU A 3 8.30 -24.08 -35.19
N VAL A 4 8.78 -22.97 -35.76
CA VAL A 4 9.23 -21.75 -35.06
C VAL A 4 8.20 -21.28 -34.04
N SER A 5 6.90 -21.36 -34.35
CA SER A 5 5.82 -20.94 -33.46
C SER A 5 5.66 -21.81 -32.20
N HIS A 6 5.94 -23.11 -32.26
CA HIS A 6 5.81 -23.99 -31.08
C HIS A 6 7.01 -23.87 -30.14
N THR A 7 8.23 -23.84 -30.70
CA THR A 7 9.47 -23.66 -29.93
C THR A 7 9.52 -22.28 -29.28
N TRP A 8 9.17 -21.21 -30.02
CA TRP A 8 9.05 -19.88 -29.44
C TRP A 8 7.97 -19.80 -28.37
N ARG A 9 6.80 -20.42 -28.56
CA ARG A 9 5.77 -20.46 -27.51
C ARG A 9 6.24 -21.20 -26.27
N ARG A 10 7.06 -22.24 -26.41
CA ARG A 10 7.62 -23.00 -25.28
C ARG A 10 8.69 -22.19 -24.54
N LEU A 11 9.63 -21.59 -25.27
CA LEU A 11 10.68 -20.72 -24.73
C LEU A 11 10.11 -19.46 -24.08
N TRP A 12 9.12 -18.84 -24.71
CA TRP A 12 8.39 -17.71 -24.12
C TRP A 12 7.77 -18.07 -22.77
N ARG A 13 7.10 -19.23 -22.68
CA ARG A 13 6.48 -19.71 -21.43
C ARG A 13 7.51 -19.99 -20.33
N SER A 14 8.68 -20.52 -20.67
CA SER A 14 9.74 -20.81 -19.69
C SER A 14 10.54 -19.58 -19.27
N CYS A 15 10.68 -18.58 -20.15
CA CYS A 15 11.46 -17.36 -19.89
C CYS A 15 10.60 -16.22 -19.28
N CYS A 16 9.28 -16.33 -19.27
CA CYS A 16 8.40 -15.28 -18.75
C CYS A 16 8.40 -15.23 -17.21
N ARG A 17 9.35 -14.47 -16.64
CA ARG A 17 9.47 -14.27 -15.17
C ARG A 17 8.77 -13.01 -14.66
N LYS A 18 8.20 -12.19 -15.55
CA LYS A 18 7.54 -10.92 -15.21
C LYS A 18 6.18 -10.87 -15.91
N LEU A 19 5.11 -10.93 -15.13
CA LEU A 19 3.75 -10.74 -15.61
C LEU A 19 3.25 -9.38 -15.18
N VAL A 20 2.85 -8.57 -16.16
CA VAL A 20 2.37 -7.21 -15.91
C VAL A 20 1.06 -7.00 -16.68
N PHE A 21 -0.03 -6.94 -15.94
CA PHE A 21 -1.38 -6.79 -16.45
C PHE A 21 -1.91 -5.41 -16.06
N THR A 22 -1.86 -4.47 -17.00
CA THR A 22 -2.39 -3.11 -16.84
C THR A 22 -3.31 -2.79 -18.01
N SER A 23 -4.00 -1.65 -17.96
CA SER A 23 -4.74 -1.16 -19.12
C SER A 23 -3.86 -1.11 -20.38
N ALA A 24 -2.62 -0.64 -20.27
CA ALA A 24 -1.69 -0.51 -21.39
C ALA A 24 -1.20 -1.86 -21.95
N THR A 25 -1.03 -2.89 -21.12
CA THR A 25 -0.57 -4.21 -21.60
C THR A 25 -1.71 -5.08 -22.10
N MET A 26 -2.95 -4.80 -21.68
CA MET A 26 -4.14 -5.60 -22.05
C MET A 26 -4.97 -4.99 -23.17
N PHE A 27 -4.86 -3.68 -23.39
CA PHE A 27 -5.58 -2.97 -24.44
C PHE A 27 -4.58 -2.23 -25.32
N GLN A 28 -4.59 -2.54 -26.62
CA GLN A 28 -3.74 -1.86 -27.59
C GLN A 28 -4.24 -0.43 -27.83
N PRO A 29 -3.36 0.58 -27.82
CA PRO A 29 -3.71 1.93 -28.23
C PRO A 29 -4.34 1.93 -29.63
N GLY A 30 -5.43 2.66 -29.83
CA GLY A 30 -6.12 2.79 -31.12
C GLY A 30 -7.06 1.64 -31.48
N ASN A 31 -6.99 0.49 -30.81
CA ASN A 31 -7.92 -0.62 -31.07
C ASN A 31 -9.28 -0.37 -30.42
N ARG A 32 -10.23 0.20 -31.18
CA ARG A 32 -11.59 0.50 -30.72
C ARG A 32 -12.54 -0.70 -30.69
N SER A 33 -12.14 -1.84 -31.26
CA SER A 33 -13.01 -3.03 -31.35
C SER A 33 -13.31 -3.64 -29.98
N ILE A 34 -12.43 -3.43 -28.98
CA ILE A 34 -12.56 -4.03 -27.65
C ILE A 34 -12.74 -2.93 -26.62
N LYS A 35 -13.95 -2.86 -26.06
CA LYS A 35 -14.30 -1.90 -25.02
C LYS A 35 -13.38 -2.07 -23.80
N HIS A 36 -12.93 -0.95 -23.22
CA HIS A 36 -12.09 -0.90 -22.02
C HIS A 36 -12.92 -1.16 -20.75
N THR A 37 -13.48 -2.37 -20.64
CA THR A 37 -14.32 -2.77 -19.51
C THR A 37 -13.57 -3.67 -18.54
N ARG A 38 -14.02 -3.70 -17.29
CA ARG A 38 -13.53 -4.61 -16.24
C ARG A 38 -13.66 -6.08 -16.65
N THR A 39 -14.77 -6.44 -17.29
CA THR A 39 -15.03 -7.79 -17.79
C THR A 39 -14.02 -8.18 -18.89
N ASN A 40 -13.81 -7.30 -19.88
CA ASN A 40 -12.86 -7.56 -20.96
C ASN A 40 -11.43 -7.67 -20.45
N PHE A 41 -11.03 -6.82 -19.51
CA PHE A 41 -9.74 -6.93 -18.83
C PHE A 41 -9.59 -8.30 -18.16
N ALA A 42 -10.58 -8.72 -17.37
CA ALA A 42 -10.54 -10.00 -16.68
C ALA A 42 -10.48 -11.19 -17.63
N MET A 43 -11.26 -11.17 -18.71
CA MET A 43 -11.24 -12.24 -19.73
C MET A 43 -9.87 -12.35 -20.42
N ARG A 44 -9.23 -11.22 -20.72
CA ARG A 44 -7.89 -11.20 -21.33
C ARG A 44 -6.83 -11.75 -20.38
N VAL A 45 -6.83 -11.34 -19.10
CA VAL A 45 -5.94 -11.90 -18.08
C VAL A 45 -6.17 -13.42 -17.95
N ASN A 46 -7.42 -13.87 -17.87
CA ASN A 46 -7.76 -15.30 -17.82
C ASN A 46 -7.26 -16.06 -19.06
N SER A 47 -7.41 -15.49 -20.25
CA SER A 47 -6.91 -16.08 -21.49
C SER A 47 -5.40 -16.23 -21.46
N PHE A 48 -4.68 -15.18 -21.06
CA PHE A 48 -3.22 -15.18 -20.97
C PHE A 48 -2.72 -16.21 -19.96
N LEU A 49 -3.26 -16.22 -18.73
CA LEU A 49 -2.83 -17.16 -17.70
C LEU A 49 -3.11 -18.62 -18.08
N ARG A 50 -4.22 -18.90 -18.78
CA ARG A 50 -4.50 -20.26 -19.32
C ARG A 50 -3.45 -20.71 -20.34
N GLN A 51 -2.86 -19.79 -21.10
CA GLN A 51 -1.84 -20.13 -22.08
C GLN A 51 -0.49 -20.50 -21.46
N LEU A 52 -0.23 -20.15 -20.20
CA LEU A 52 1.05 -20.45 -19.55
C LEU A 52 1.22 -21.94 -19.23
N ARG A 53 0.13 -22.73 -19.09
CA ARG A 53 0.03 -24.19 -18.85
C ARG A 53 0.79 -24.74 -17.63
N THR A 54 1.94 -24.18 -17.28
CA THR A 54 2.76 -24.41 -16.08
C THR A 54 2.81 -23.14 -15.24
N HIS A 55 3.16 -23.26 -13.96
CA HIS A 55 3.41 -22.13 -13.06
C HIS A 55 4.91 -21.82 -13.03
N PRO A 56 5.44 -20.97 -13.93
CA PRO A 56 6.85 -20.60 -13.88
C PRO A 56 7.15 -19.87 -12.57
N THR A 57 8.37 -19.99 -12.07
CA THR A 57 8.78 -19.14 -10.93
C THR A 57 8.86 -17.68 -11.36
N LEU A 58 7.91 -16.88 -10.85
CA LEU A 58 7.80 -15.48 -11.22
C LEU A 58 8.69 -14.61 -10.32
N ASN A 59 9.45 -13.73 -10.96
CA ASN A 59 10.05 -12.63 -10.24
C ASN A 59 9.01 -11.56 -9.90
N LYS A 60 8.12 -11.24 -10.85
CA LYS A 60 7.17 -10.13 -10.73
C LYS A 60 5.79 -10.50 -11.24
N PHE A 61 4.76 -10.16 -10.46
CA PHE A 61 3.35 -10.33 -10.81
C PHE A 61 2.58 -9.05 -10.48
N VAL A 62 2.07 -8.38 -11.51
CA VAL A 62 1.40 -7.08 -11.39
C VAL A 62 0.03 -7.13 -12.03
N ILE A 63 -0.98 -6.68 -11.30
CA ILE A 63 -2.32 -6.40 -11.81
C ILE A 63 -2.68 -4.97 -11.42
N LYS A 64 -2.92 -4.11 -12.41
CA LYS A 64 -3.38 -2.73 -12.22
C LYS A 64 -4.57 -2.44 -13.11
N PHE A 65 -5.76 -2.54 -12.53
CA PHE A 65 -7.01 -2.20 -13.20
C PHE A 65 -8.12 -2.07 -12.16
N GLY A 66 -9.05 -1.13 -12.31
CA GLY A 66 -10.04 -0.78 -11.30
C GLY A 66 -11.11 -1.85 -10.99
N LEU A 67 -10.72 -3.08 -10.64
CA LEU A 67 -11.60 -4.20 -10.35
C LEU A 67 -12.30 -4.03 -9.01
N ARG A 68 -13.43 -4.73 -8.87
CA ARG A 68 -14.36 -4.63 -7.72
C ARG A 68 -14.71 -6.02 -7.21
N ARG A 69 -15.37 -6.10 -6.05
CA ARG A 69 -15.82 -7.34 -5.40
C ARG A 69 -16.58 -8.30 -6.33
N LYS A 70 -17.38 -7.80 -7.28
CA LYS A 70 -18.06 -8.65 -8.27
C LYS A 70 -17.12 -9.50 -9.15
N HIS A 71 -15.82 -9.20 -9.19
CA HIS A 71 -14.82 -9.95 -9.97
C HIS A 71 -14.00 -10.93 -9.11
N THR A 72 -14.38 -11.15 -7.85
CA THR A 72 -13.66 -12.02 -6.88
C THR A 72 -13.28 -13.37 -7.47
N ARG A 73 -14.17 -14.03 -8.21
CA ARG A 73 -13.90 -15.34 -8.83
C ARG A 73 -12.67 -15.31 -9.75
N HIS A 74 -12.52 -14.27 -10.57
CA HIS A 74 -11.37 -14.13 -11.45
C HIS A 74 -10.11 -13.80 -10.66
N VAL A 75 -10.21 -12.81 -9.76
CA VAL A 75 -9.06 -12.33 -8.99
C VAL A 75 -8.50 -13.44 -8.09
N ASN A 76 -9.34 -14.21 -7.39
CA ASN A 76 -8.92 -15.34 -6.56
C ASN A 76 -8.09 -16.35 -7.36
N ARG A 77 -8.50 -16.64 -8.61
CA ARG A 77 -7.74 -17.53 -9.49
C ARG A 77 -6.35 -16.96 -9.82
N TRP A 78 -6.25 -15.65 -9.99
CA TRP A 78 -4.98 -14.98 -10.27
C TRP A 78 -4.06 -14.91 -9.05
N ILE A 79 -4.62 -14.67 -7.86
CA ILE A 79 -3.87 -14.69 -6.60
C ILE A 79 -3.32 -16.10 -6.34
N ARG A 80 -4.13 -17.15 -6.53
CA ARG A 80 -3.65 -18.55 -6.46
C ARG A 80 -2.54 -18.82 -7.47
N PHE A 81 -2.72 -18.42 -8.73
CA PHE A 81 -1.69 -18.56 -9.75
C PHE A 81 -0.37 -17.87 -9.32
N CYS A 82 -0.46 -16.65 -8.79
CA CYS A 82 0.67 -15.88 -8.28
C CYS A 82 1.38 -16.57 -7.11
N SER A 83 0.61 -17.12 -6.17
CA SER A 83 1.13 -17.87 -5.00
C SER A 83 1.88 -19.13 -5.43
N VAL A 84 1.25 -19.99 -6.24
CA VAL A 84 1.87 -21.23 -6.77
C VAL A 84 3.11 -20.93 -7.62
N SER A 85 3.10 -19.80 -8.34
CA SER A 85 4.24 -19.32 -9.13
C SER A 85 5.37 -18.72 -8.29
N ARG A 86 5.29 -18.76 -6.95
CA ARG A 86 6.31 -18.24 -6.00
C ARG A 86 6.74 -16.81 -6.32
N ALA A 87 5.77 -15.97 -6.68
CA ALA A 87 6.03 -14.60 -7.11
C ALA A 87 6.74 -13.78 -6.03
N ARG A 88 7.90 -13.20 -6.34
CA ARG A 88 8.68 -12.41 -5.36
C ARG A 88 8.15 -10.98 -5.19
N HIS A 89 7.72 -10.37 -6.29
CA HIS A 89 7.24 -8.99 -6.32
C HIS A 89 5.78 -8.94 -6.77
N ILE A 90 4.87 -8.76 -5.81
CA ILE A 90 3.43 -8.80 -6.03
C ILE A 90 2.87 -7.38 -5.97
N THR A 91 2.08 -7.02 -6.97
CA THR A 91 1.35 -5.75 -7.02
C THR A 91 -0.07 -5.99 -7.46
N ILE A 92 -1.03 -5.75 -6.58
CA ILE A 92 -2.46 -5.84 -6.86
C ILE A 92 -3.05 -4.47 -6.56
N ASN A 93 -3.33 -3.69 -7.59
CA ASN A 93 -3.84 -2.34 -7.44
C ASN A 93 -5.11 -2.17 -8.26
N PHE A 94 -6.22 -2.03 -7.55
CA PHE A 94 -7.54 -1.85 -8.13
C PHE A 94 -8.06 -0.43 -7.96
N THR A 95 -7.17 0.55 -7.72
CA THR A 95 -7.54 1.95 -7.71
C THR A 95 -8.18 2.29 -9.05
N PRO A 96 -9.42 2.82 -9.06
CA PRO A 96 -10.06 3.23 -10.30
C PRO A 96 -9.23 4.32 -11.00
N GLY A 97 -9.28 4.34 -12.33
CA GLY A 97 -8.66 5.42 -13.09
C GLY A 97 -9.36 6.75 -12.82
N VAL A 98 -8.71 7.87 -13.18
CA VAL A 98 -9.21 9.24 -12.91
C VAL A 98 -10.64 9.49 -13.42
N LYS A 99 -11.07 8.79 -14.48
CA LYS A 99 -12.43 8.89 -15.04
C LYS A 99 -13.52 8.26 -14.15
N ASP A 100 -13.16 7.34 -13.24
CA ASP A 100 -14.06 6.75 -12.24
C ASP A 100 -13.90 7.55 -10.93
N PHE A 101 -14.43 8.77 -10.89
CA PHE A 101 -14.39 9.64 -9.70
C PHE A 101 -15.13 9.04 -8.50
N PHE A 102 -16.14 8.19 -8.75
CA PHE A 102 -16.88 7.52 -7.70
C PHE A 102 -16.06 6.37 -7.10
N MET A 103 -15.38 6.69 -6.00
CA MET A 103 -14.88 5.71 -5.05
C MET A 103 -16.09 5.01 -4.45
N GLY A 104 -16.49 3.89 -5.05
CA GLY A 104 -17.58 3.06 -4.53
C GLY A 104 -17.37 2.69 -3.05
N PRO A 105 -18.45 2.32 -2.34
CA PRO A 105 -18.42 2.03 -0.90
C PRO A 105 -17.37 0.97 -0.54
N ALA A 106 -16.92 0.95 0.71
CA ALA A 106 -15.89 0.02 1.19
C ALA A 106 -16.22 -1.45 0.85
N ASN A 107 -17.49 -1.84 0.93
CA ASN A 107 -17.99 -3.17 0.57
C ASN A 107 -17.81 -3.54 -0.92
N SER A 108 -17.55 -2.56 -1.79
CA SER A 108 -17.29 -2.78 -3.22
C SER A 108 -15.85 -3.19 -3.52
N LYS A 109 -14.93 -3.04 -2.55
CA LYS A 109 -13.53 -3.45 -2.68
C LYS A 109 -13.42 -4.97 -2.66
N TYR A 110 -12.49 -5.49 -3.45
CA TYR A 110 -12.14 -6.91 -3.42
C TYR A 110 -11.50 -7.26 -2.07
N ILE A 111 -11.93 -8.34 -1.43
CA ILE A 111 -11.29 -8.85 -0.21
C ILE A 111 -10.07 -9.66 -0.64
N PHE A 112 -8.88 -9.20 -0.23
CA PHE A 112 -7.63 -9.87 -0.58
C PHE A 112 -7.39 -11.07 0.35
N PRO A 113 -7.24 -12.30 -0.20
CA PRO A 113 -7.16 -13.51 0.59
C PRO A 113 -5.72 -13.77 1.04
N LEU A 114 -5.32 -13.22 2.19
CA LEU A 114 -3.99 -13.41 2.78
C LEU A 114 -3.66 -14.90 2.96
N ASN A 115 -4.62 -15.69 3.43
CA ASN A 115 -4.51 -17.13 3.67
C ASN A 115 -4.03 -17.97 2.47
N VAL A 116 -4.19 -17.49 1.22
CA VAL A 116 -3.68 -18.17 0.01
C VAL A 116 -2.15 -18.29 -0.01
N PHE A 117 -1.45 -17.50 0.82
CA PHE A 117 0.00 -17.55 0.96
C PHE A 117 0.48 -18.28 2.23
N SER A 118 -0.43 -18.91 2.97
CA SER A 118 -0.12 -19.69 4.18
C SER A 118 -0.41 -21.18 4.02
N GLY A 119 -0.99 -21.59 2.90
CA GLY A 119 -1.41 -22.97 2.66
C GLY A 119 -0.30 -23.88 2.12
N PRO A 120 -0.49 -25.21 2.15
CA PRO A 120 0.49 -26.19 1.67
C PRO A 120 0.83 -26.03 0.17
N GLU A 121 -0.10 -25.51 -0.64
CA GLU A 121 0.08 -25.25 -2.07
C GLU A 121 0.86 -23.95 -2.38
N GLY A 122 1.15 -23.11 -1.37
CA GLY A 122 1.74 -21.80 -1.60
C GLY A 122 2.36 -21.17 -0.35
N SER A 123 3.68 -20.98 -0.38
CA SER A 123 4.45 -20.34 0.69
C SER A 123 4.79 -18.89 0.36
N SER A 124 4.43 -17.99 1.27
CA SER A 124 4.75 -16.55 1.28
C SER A 124 6.24 -16.24 1.47
N THR A 125 7.08 -17.22 1.83
CA THR A 125 8.52 -17.04 2.09
C THR A 125 9.31 -16.44 0.91
N HIS A 126 8.75 -16.49 -0.31
CA HIS A 126 9.37 -15.91 -1.51
C HIS A 126 9.06 -14.44 -1.70
N VAL A 127 7.97 -13.96 -1.11
CA VAL A 127 7.45 -12.62 -1.33
C VAL A 127 8.38 -11.62 -0.65
N ARG A 128 9.00 -10.76 -1.45
CA ARG A 128 9.89 -9.69 -1.00
C ARG A 128 9.20 -8.34 -1.03
N THR A 129 8.26 -8.13 -1.94
CA THR A 129 7.51 -6.87 -2.01
C THR A 129 6.04 -7.14 -2.26
N LEU A 130 5.18 -6.51 -1.46
CA LEU A 130 3.74 -6.59 -1.58
C LEU A 130 3.17 -5.17 -1.67
N HIS A 131 2.54 -4.87 -2.80
CA HIS A 131 1.80 -3.63 -3.01
C HIS A 131 0.33 -3.95 -3.21
N LEU A 132 -0.50 -3.46 -2.30
CA LEU A 132 -1.96 -3.58 -2.35
C LEU A 132 -2.57 -2.19 -2.51
N GLY A 133 -3.43 -2.04 -3.50
CA GLY A 133 -4.13 -0.81 -3.81
C GLY A 133 -5.63 -1.05 -3.95
N TYR A 134 -6.44 -0.31 -3.19
CA TYR A 134 -7.89 -0.33 -3.29
C TYR A 134 -8.52 -1.73 -3.09
N VAL A 135 -8.08 -2.42 -2.05
CA VAL A 135 -8.62 -3.72 -1.62
C VAL A 135 -9.12 -3.63 -0.17
N CYS A 136 -9.88 -4.62 0.24
CA CYS A 136 -10.25 -4.86 1.61
C CYS A 136 -9.35 -5.97 2.19
N LEU A 137 -8.91 -5.81 3.43
CA LEU A 137 -8.22 -6.84 4.20
C LEU A 137 -9.14 -7.32 5.29
N ASP A 138 -9.26 -8.64 5.41
CA ASP A 138 -9.94 -9.26 6.54
C ASP A 138 -8.89 -9.62 7.59
N THR A 139 -8.93 -8.90 8.72
CA THR A 139 -7.96 -9.04 9.81
C THR A 139 -8.50 -9.94 10.93
N THR A 140 -9.70 -10.48 10.79
CA THR A 140 -10.26 -11.44 11.74
C THR A 140 -9.63 -12.83 11.60
N SER A 141 -9.04 -13.12 10.44
CA SER A 141 -8.63 -14.48 10.05
C SER A 141 -7.15 -14.61 9.65
N SER A 142 -6.42 -13.52 9.44
CA SER A 142 -5.00 -13.56 9.05
C SER A 142 -4.34 -12.18 9.12
N ASP A 143 -3.13 -12.13 9.70
CA ASP A 143 -2.26 -10.96 9.64
C ASP A 143 -1.16 -11.11 8.57
N PHE A 144 -0.42 -10.03 8.34
CA PHE A 144 0.75 -10.03 7.45
C PHE A 144 1.92 -10.89 7.97
N MET A 145 1.80 -11.50 9.16
CA MET A 145 2.76 -12.41 9.80
C MET A 145 3.25 -13.52 8.87
N ILE A 146 2.40 -13.92 7.93
CA ILE A 146 2.68 -14.99 6.97
C ILE A 146 3.88 -14.62 6.07
N PHE A 147 4.13 -13.34 5.78
CA PHE A 147 5.17 -12.90 4.84
C PHE A 147 6.56 -12.69 5.47
N ALA A 148 7.13 -13.70 6.13
CA ALA A 148 8.39 -13.60 6.90
C ALA A 148 9.59 -12.90 6.20
N ASN A 149 9.68 -12.97 4.87
CA ASN A 149 10.78 -12.40 4.06
C ASN A 149 10.44 -11.09 3.36
N LEU A 150 9.31 -10.46 3.72
CA LEU A 150 8.84 -9.23 3.13
C LEU A 150 9.78 -8.08 3.47
N LYS A 151 10.33 -7.46 2.43
CA LYS A 151 11.19 -6.27 2.54
C LYS A 151 10.43 -4.97 2.35
N LYS A 152 9.38 -4.98 1.53
CA LYS A 152 8.57 -3.79 1.26
C LYS A 152 7.09 -4.07 1.30
N LEU A 153 6.39 -3.34 2.14
CA LEU A 153 4.93 -3.33 2.20
C LEU A 153 4.42 -1.97 1.73
N THR A 154 3.45 -1.99 0.81
CA THR A 154 2.75 -0.78 0.39
C THR A 154 1.25 -1.01 0.41
N LEU A 155 0.55 -0.22 1.21
CA LEU A 155 -0.89 -0.24 1.39
C LEU A 155 -1.46 1.10 0.91
N HIS A 156 -2.34 1.06 -0.08
CA HIS A 156 -2.95 2.26 -0.64
C HIS A 156 -4.47 2.10 -0.71
N LYS A 157 -5.22 3.01 -0.08
CA LYS A 157 -6.70 2.98 -0.08
C LYS A 157 -7.26 1.65 0.41
N ILE A 158 -6.68 1.08 1.46
CA ILE A 158 -7.13 -0.18 2.05
C ILE A 158 -8.34 0.06 2.94
N SER A 159 -9.30 -0.86 2.91
CA SER A 159 -10.34 -0.99 3.94
C SER A 159 -10.04 -2.22 4.79
N PHE A 160 -10.46 -2.21 6.06
CA PHE A 160 -10.30 -3.33 6.97
C PHE A 160 -11.69 -3.86 7.32
N LEU A 161 -11.83 -5.19 7.38
CA LEU A 161 -13.02 -5.87 7.85
C LEU A 161 -12.82 -6.27 9.31
N GLY A 162 -13.81 -6.00 10.16
CA GLY A 162 -13.76 -6.27 11.60
C GLY A 162 -13.28 -5.09 12.43
N ASP A 163 -13.37 -5.24 13.75
CA ASP A 163 -12.96 -4.24 14.73
C ASP A 163 -11.45 -4.32 14.96
N LEU A 164 -10.69 -3.88 13.96
CA LEU A 164 -9.24 -3.78 14.08
C LEU A 164 -8.92 -2.64 15.05
N GLN A 165 -8.32 -2.94 16.20
CA GLN A 165 -7.87 -1.92 17.16
C GLN A 165 -6.53 -1.28 16.74
N CYS A 166 -5.67 -2.05 16.06
CA CYS A 166 -4.41 -1.57 15.53
C CYS A 166 -3.93 -2.48 14.39
N LEU A 167 -3.20 -1.94 13.42
CA LEU A 167 -2.54 -2.77 12.41
C LEU A 167 -1.21 -3.25 12.98
N MET A 168 -1.14 -4.54 13.34
CA MET A 168 0.09 -5.15 13.80
C MET A 168 0.98 -5.46 12.60
N LEU A 169 2.13 -4.80 12.54
CA LEU A 169 3.15 -5.16 11.56
C LEU A 169 3.78 -6.50 11.94
N PRO A 170 4.10 -7.34 10.95
CA PRO A 170 4.57 -8.67 11.24
C PRO A 170 5.94 -8.67 11.95
N GLU A 171 6.30 -9.78 12.62
CA GLU A 171 7.66 -10.13 13.08
C GLU A 171 8.66 -10.32 11.90
N CYS A 172 8.44 -9.60 10.80
CA CYS A 172 9.32 -9.58 9.65
C CYS A 172 10.60 -8.85 10.01
N ASN A 173 11.57 -9.61 10.53
CA ASN A 173 12.97 -9.21 10.63
C ASN A 173 13.60 -8.78 9.28
N SER A 174 12.84 -8.86 8.18
CA SER A 174 13.26 -8.44 6.85
C SER A 174 12.63 -7.14 6.36
N LEU A 175 11.65 -6.55 7.07
CA LEU A 175 10.93 -5.38 6.56
C LEU A 175 11.84 -4.15 6.55
N GLU A 176 12.10 -3.62 5.36
CA GLU A 176 13.00 -2.48 5.12
C GLU A 176 12.22 -1.19 4.82
N CYS A 177 11.04 -1.29 4.21
CA CYS A 177 10.22 -0.13 3.85
C CYS A 177 8.72 -0.38 4.03
N LEU A 178 8.07 0.53 4.75
CA LEU A 178 6.63 0.59 4.92
C LEU A 178 6.07 1.85 4.25
N SER A 179 5.01 1.69 3.46
CA SER A 179 4.27 2.82 2.91
C SER A 179 2.77 2.59 3.05
N ILE A 180 2.09 3.49 3.74
CA ILE A 180 0.65 3.46 3.92
C ILE A 180 0.08 4.79 3.42
N SER A 181 -0.97 4.73 2.61
CA SER A 181 -1.60 5.95 2.10
C SER A 181 -3.10 5.81 1.91
N PHE A 182 -3.84 6.88 2.24
CA PHE A 182 -5.29 6.94 2.11
C PHE A 182 -6.02 5.79 2.83
N CYS A 183 -5.49 5.35 3.97
CA CYS A 183 -6.08 4.30 4.81
C CYS A 183 -6.70 4.92 6.06
N SER A 184 -7.80 4.34 6.53
CA SER A 184 -8.37 4.64 7.85
C SER A 184 -8.04 3.47 8.78
N LEU A 185 -7.27 3.74 9.82
CA LEU A 185 -6.71 2.76 10.74
C LEU A 185 -6.70 3.40 12.14
N PRO A 186 -7.20 2.75 13.20
CA PRO A 186 -7.19 3.38 14.52
C PRO A 186 -5.77 3.63 15.04
N GLY A 187 -4.83 2.76 14.73
CA GLY A 187 -3.42 2.93 15.05
C GLY A 187 -2.50 2.07 14.20
N LEU A 188 -1.21 2.34 14.31
CA LEU A 188 -0.14 1.53 13.75
C LEU A 188 0.86 1.22 14.87
N SER A 189 1.03 -0.06 15.21
CA SER A 189 1.96 -0.47 16.26
C SER A 189 2.74 -1.74 15.91
N THR A 190 3.83 -1.95 16.65
CA THR A 190 4.72 -3.10 16.52
C THR A 190 4.80 -3.86 17.84
N CYS A 191 4.79 -5.20 17.79
CA CYS A 191 5.03 -6.03 18.98
C CYS A 191 6.52 -6.07 19.40
N GLN A 192 7.43 -5.78 18.47
CA GLN A 192 8.88 -5.90 18.64
C GLN A 192 9.60 -4.84 17.80
N PRO A 193 10.87 -4.51 18.14
CA PRO A 193 11.68 -3.60 17.34
C PRO A 193 11.86 -4.08 15.89
N LEU A 194 11.50 -3.25 14.92
CA LEU A 194 11.69 -3.50 13.49
C LEU A 194 13.14 -3.17 13.07
N GLN A 195 14.06 -4.06 13.41
CA GLN A 195 15.51 -3.87 13.26
C GLN A 195 15.99 -3.52 11.84
N ARG A 196 15.28 -3.95 10.80
CA ARG A 196 15.67 -3.65 9.40
C ARG A 196 14.89 -2.51 8.77
N LEU A 197 13.92 -1.93 9.46
CA LEU A 197 13.08 -0.89 8.89
C LEU A 197 13.88 0.41 8.73
N ARG A 198 14.01 0.86 7.50
CA ARG A 198 14.80 2.04 7.12
C ARG A 198 13.94 3.20 6.63
N CYS A 199 12.75 2.90 6.10
CA CYS A 199 11.89 3.88 5.48
C CYS A 199 10.43 3.68 5.89
N VAL A 200 9.80 4.72 6.42
CA VAL A 200 8.37 4.77 6.73
C VAL A 200 7.75 5.95 5.99
N ARG A 201 6.63 5.71 5.30
CA ARG A 201 5.89 6.75 4.57
C ARG A 201 4.40 6.66 4.86
N LEU A 202 3.83 7.71 5.43
CA LEU A 202 2.44 7.77 5.85
C LEU A 202 1.77 8.99 5.23
N HIS A 203 0.86 8.78 4.28
CA HIS A 203 0.25 9.87 3.52
C HIS A 203 -1.28 9.83 3.54
N TYR A 204 -1.92 10.91 3.98
CA TYR A 204 -3.38 11.08 3.98
C TYR A 204 -4.10 9.94 4.72
N CYS A 205 -3.60 9.53 5.88
CA CYS A 205 -4.16 8.43 6.65
C CYS A 205 -4.97 8.97 7.83
N TYR A 206 -6.13 8.38 8.11
CA TYR A 206 -6.85 8.68 9.35
C TYR A 206 -6.34 7.73 10.44
N LEU A 207 -5.40 8.21 11.26
CA LEU A 207 -4.70 7.47 12.33
C LEU A 207 -4.88 8.23 13.65
N LYS A 208 -5.09 7.53 14.77
CA LYS A 208 -5.09 8.20 16.09
C LYS A 208 -3.70 8.29 16.71
N LYS A 209 -2.84 7.29 16.47
CA LYS A 209 -1.47 7.26 16.97
C LYS A 209 -0.57 6.34 16.14
N ILE A 210 0.73 6.56 16.22
CA ILE A 210 1.77 5.68 15.65
C ILE A 210 2.77 5.31 16.74
N GLU A 211 3.01 4.03 16.93
CA GLU A 211 3.98 3.50 17.90
C GLU A 211 4.85 2.48 17.19
N LEU A 212 5.95 2.95 16.61
CA LEU A 212 6.90 2.10 15.90
C LEU A 212 8.20 2.07 16.68
N GLU A 213 8.71 0.89 16.98
CA GLU A 213 10.07 0.76 17.50
C GLU A 213 11.00 0.43 16.34
N ALA A 214 11.72 1.42 15.80
CA ALA A 214 12.52 1.25 14.58
C ALA A 214 13.93 1.86 14.74
N PRO A 215 14.87 1.16 15.41
CA PRO A 215 16.16 1.73 15.81
C PRO A 215 17.10 2.08 14.64
N ASN A 216 16.84 1.51 13.45
CA ASN A 216 17.62 1.74 12.25
C ASN A 216 16.87 2.57 11.19
N LEU A 217 15.87 3.36 11.61
CA LEU A 217 15.10 4.20 10.72
C LEU A 217 15.96 5.35 10.18
N THR A 218 16.03 5.45 8.85
CA THR A 218 16.83 6.47 8.16
C THR A 218 15.97 7.53 7.47
N SER A 219 14.70 7.22 7.19
CA SER A 219 13.79 8.10 6.46
C SER A 219 12.36 7.95 6.99
N PHE A 220 11.74 9.08 7.33
CA PHE A 220 10.35 9.18 7.75
C PHE A 220 9.64 10.28 6.98
N ASP A 221 8.70 9.90 6.12
CA ASP A 221 7.85 10.87 5.43
C ASP A 221 6.42 10.80 5.98
N LEU A 222 5.92 11.93 6.46
CA LEU A 222 4.57 12.09 6.96
C LEU A 222 3.87 13.20 6.19
N THR A 223 2.76 12.90 5.54
CA THR A 223 1.85 13.92 4.99
C THR A 223 0.48 13.69 5.58
N ASN A 224 0.14 14.38 6.65
CA ASN A 224 -1.08 14.08 7.39
C ASN A 224 -1.56 15.25 8.25
N GLN A 225 -2.72 15.11 8.87
CA GLN A 225 -3.09 15.95 10.02
C GLN A 225 -2.13 15.68 11.20
N PRO A 226 -2.02 16.61 12.17
CA PRO A 226 -1.31 16.36 13.42
C PRO A 226 -1.73 15.03 14.06
N ILE A 227 -0.76 14.17 14.35
CA ILE A 227 -0.98 12.86 14.97
C ILE A 227 0.17 12.54 15.93
N PRO A 228 -0.09 12.09 17.17
CA PRO A 228 0.97 11.68 18.06
C PRO A 228 1.71 10.46 17.49
N PHE A 229 3.04 10.48 17.54
CA PHE A 229 3.85 9.36 17.11
C PHE A 229 5.11 9.15 17.95
N VAL A 230 5.52 7.88 18.09
CA VAL A 230 6.76 7.46 18.72
C VAL A 230 7.48 6.53 17.75
N LEU A 231 8.76 6.80 17.46
CA LEU A 231 9.56 6.06 16.48
C LEU A 231 10.68 5.18 17.09
N GLY A 232 10.71 5.08 18.43
CA GLY A 232 11.81 4.46 19.17
C GLY A 232 13.10 5.28 19.03
N GLY A 233 14.10 5.00 19.86
CA GLY A 233 15.40 5.66 19.73
C GLY A 233 16.09 5.22 18.43
N SER A 234 16.42 6.15 17.53
CA SER A 234 17.26 5.87 16.35
C SER A 234 18.71 6.22 16.65
N LEU A 235 19.62 5.30 16.36
CA LEU A 235 21.07 5.52 16.47
C LEU A 235 21.70 6.04 15.17
N ASN A 236 20.93 6.10 14.09
CA ASN A 236 21.42 6.46 12.76
C ASN A 236 20.95 7.86 12.34
N VAL A 237 21.69 8.44 11.38
CA VAL A 237 21.30 9.67 10.70
C VAL A 237 19.92 9.48 10.06
N MET A 238 18.92 10.14 10.62
CA MET A 238 17.53 10.07 10.19
C MET A 238 17.11 11.38 9.51
N GLU A 239 16.51 11.28 8.33
CA GLU A 239 15.82 12.39 7.65
C GLU A 239 14.31 12.27 7.86
N ALA A 240 13.67 13.35 8.30
CA ALA A 240 12.22 13.44 8.47
C ALA A 240 11.63 14.54 7.59
N ASN A 241 10.65 14.18 6.76
CA ASN A 241 9.88 15.11 5.93
C ASN A 241 8.42 15.12 6.39
N ILE A 242 7.98 16.23 6.99
CA ILE A 242 6.65 16.37 7.55
C ILE A 242 5.87 17.43 6.80
N LYS A 243 4.75 17.03 6.20
CA LYS A 243 3.78 17.92 5.60
C LYS A 243 2.46 17.86 6.38
N LEU A 244 2.14 18.94 7.08
CA LEU A 244 0.92 19.02 7.87
C LEU A 244 -0.24 19.53 7.02
N LEU A 245 -1.33 18.76 7.02
CA LEU A 245 -2.58 19.09 6.34
C LEU A 245 -3.45 19.92 7.28
N ALA A 246 -4.02 21.01 6.77
CA ALA A 246 -4.88 21.87 7.56
C ALA A 246 -6.33 21.34 7.57
N LYS A 247 -6.92 21.20 8.75
CA LYS A 247 -8.37 21.05 8.99
C LYS A 247 -8.65 21.08 10.49
N ASP A 248 -9.68 21.82 10.92
CA ASP A 248 -10.39 21.77 12.22
C ASP A 248 -9.61 21.09 13.35
N SER A 249 -8.41 21.60 13.62
CA SER A 249 -7.52 21.04 14.62
C SER A 249 -7.97 21.58 15.98
N PRO A 250 -8.07 20.75 17.03
CA PRO A 250 -8.26 21.26 18.39
C PRO A 250 -7.12 22.21 18.82
N TYR A 251 -6.00 22.23 18.08
CA TYR A 251 -4.82 23.08 18.31
C TYR A 251 -4.86 24.42 17.55
N GLY A 252 -5.91 24.72 16.79
CA GLY A 252 -5.95 25.93 15.95
C GLY A 252 -5.04 25.79 14.73
N ASP A 253 -3.96 26.57 14.68
CA ASP A 253 -2.91 26.35 13.68
C ASP A 253 -2.02 25.15 14.07
N ASN A 254 -1.20 24.66 13.14
CA ASN A 254 -0.34 23.50 13.40
C ASN A 254 0.89 23.84 14.28
N LEU A 255 1.00 25.06 14.84
CA LEU A 255 2.22 25.52 15.51
C LEU A 255 2.46 24.77 16.82
N ASP A 256 1.44 24.59 17.66
CA ASP A 256 1.60 23.90 18.95
C ASP A 256 2.21 22.51 18.74
N TYR A 257 1.64 21.73 17.83
CA TYR A 257 2.15 20.42 17.43
C TYR A 257 3.61 20.46 16.92
N ILE A 258 4.00 21.51 16.18
CA ILE A 258 5.37 21.69 15.69
C ILE A 258 6.34 21.98 16.85
N TYR A 259 5.92 22.74 17.86
CA TYR A 259 6.78 23.15 18.96
C TYR A 259 6.85 22.13 20.11
N THR A 260 5.81 21.32 20.33
CA THR A 260 5.73 20.42 21.47
C THR A 260 5.92 18.96 21.07
N GLU A 261 5.09 18.45 20.16
CA GLU A 261 5.03 17.03 19.80
C GLU A 261 6.19 16.61 18.89
N LEU A 262 6.50 17.39 17.84
CA LEU A 262 7.56 17.02 16.89
C LEU A 262 8.95 16.91 17.54
N PRO A 263 9.41 17.86 18.38
CA PRO A 263 10.73 17.76 19.00
C PRO A 263 10.85 16.57 19.95
N ALA A 264 9.76 16.24 20.67
CA ALA A 264 9.71 15.07 21.54
C ALA A 264 9.79 13.77 20.73
N ALA A 265 9.01 13.67 19.65
CA ALA A 265 8.93 12.47 18.83
C ALA A 265 10.16 12.25 17.92
N LEU A 266 10.88 13.32 17.57
CA LEU A 266 12.00 13.34 16.62
C LEU A 266 13.30 13.84 17.25
N SER A 267 13.51 13.57 18.53
CA SER A 267 14.66 14.04 19.31
C SER A 267 16.04 13.60 18.78
N HIS A 268 16.08 12.61 17.87
CA HIS A 268 17.33 12.08 17.27
C HIS A 268 17.42 12.31 15.76
N VAL A 269 16.55 13.15 15.18
CA VAL A 269 16.57 13.43 13.74
C VAL A 269 17.72 14.36 13.38
N HIS A 270 18.44 14.02 12.32
CA HIS A 270 19.54 14.85 11.82
C HIS A 270 19.06 15.96 10.88
N LYS A 271 18.06 15.66 10.04
CA LYS A 271 17.50 16.59 9.08
C LYS A 271 15.99 16.55 9.14
N LEU A 272 15.38 17.69 9.48
CA LEU A 272 13.94 17.86 9.58
C LEU A 272 13.49 18.91 8.57
N SER A 273 12.56 18.52 7.69
CA SER A 273 11.87 19.42 6.77
C SER A 273 10.39 19.45 7.14
N ILE A 274 9.86 20.62 7.48
CA ILE A 274 8.45 20.80 7.81
C ILE A 274 7.80 21.70 6.76
N THR A 275 6.61 21.31 6.31
CA THR A 275 5.74 22.12 5.45
C THR A 275 4.35 22.14 6.07
N SER A 276 3.85 23.32 6.42
CA SER A 276 2.51 23.49 6.98
C SER A 276 1.82 24.68 6.32
N GLY A 277 0.50 24.60 6.12
CA GLY A 277 -0.32 25.77 5.84
C GLY A 277 -0.63 26.50 7.15
N LEU A 278 -0.36 27.80 7.21
CA LEU A 278 -0.73 28.67 8.32
C LEU A 278 -1.89 29.54 7.89
N PHE A 279 -2.90 29.67 8.76
CA PHE A 279 -4.00 30.62 8.58
C PHE A 279 -3.88 31.68 9.66
N VAL A 280 -3.44 32.88 9.29
CA VAL A 280 -3.40 34.03 10.18
C VAL A 280 -4.75 34.74 10.05
N TYR A 281 -5.51 34.80 11.14
CA TYR A 281 -6.72 35.61 11.22
C TYR A 281 -6.35 36.95 11.86
N ASP A 282 -6.36 38.03 11.09
CA ASP A 282 -6.29 39.38 11.66
C ASP A 282 -7.61 39.69 12.36
N GLN A 283 -7.63 39.65 13.70
CA GLN A 283 -8.66 40.36 14.45
C GLN A 283 -8.25 41.83 14.53
N VAL A 284 -8.68 42.62 13.56
CA VAL A 284 -8.71 44.07 13.73
C VAL A 284 -9.78 44.36 14.79
N LEU A 285 -9.34 44.56 16.04
CA LEU A 285 -10.15 45.18 17.08
C LEU A 285 -10.50 46.59 16.59
N SER A 286 -11.69 46.75 16.02
CA SER A 286 -12.29 48.07 15.90
C SER A 286 -12.56 48.57 17.32
N VAL A 287 -11.63 49.36 17.85
CA VAL A 287 -11.91 50.22 18.99
C VAL A 287 -13.02 51.15 18.53
N ALA A 288 -14.24 50.93 19.01
CA ALA A 288 -15.30 51.91 18.86
C ALA A 288 -14.87 53.14 19.67
N GLU A 289 -14.43 54.18 18.98
CA GLU A 289 -14.28 55.50 19.58
C GLU A 289 -15.66 55.93 20.10
N SER A 290 -15.70 56.11 21.41
CA SER A 290 -16.80 56.73 22.14
C SER A 290 -17.08 58.13 21.59
N THR A 291 -18.34 58.39 21.24
CA THR A 291 -18.96 59.72 21.24
C THR A 291 -20.24 59.68 22.05
#